data_AF-A0A9D2ARH6-F1
#
_entry.id   AF-A0A9D2ARH6-F1
#
_cell.length_a   1.000
_cell.length_b   1.000
_cell.length_c   1.000
_cell.angle_alpha   90.00
_cell.angle_beta   90.00
_cell.angle_gamma   90.00
#
_symmetry.space_group_name_H-M   'P 1'
#
loop_
_entity.id
_entity.type
_entity.pdbx_description
1 polymer ?
#
loop_
_entity_poly.entity_id
_entity_poly.type
_entity_poly.pdbx_seq_one_letter_code
_entity_poly.pdbx_strand_id
1 'polypeptide(L)'
;MINALLDSPIALFTTDIAESLNFLGHIVEWIVTWLPWTGVGIVLFTLILKTITLPLDAYSRVSMRKNSLRMEKMRPQLEKLQKQYQNDQQTYNAKMMELYKKNGYSMLGACLPMVVTLVVFMIVLGAFSDYSRYANLDVYREMTVQYNSAITAHMPDIAPENLLSHSYTAPGEADEEGYIAYNREERYGGEGALIEVVLDRTLYLQKANLTENQLDELDYWYNTDPEAGPVAQVAAQTTWTLTVQTEEVLASTDADIAAAVQAVRAQNAGLSEDDTAAEAIRTLGRNAAEKSYRSYNSSFLWIKNIWVPDTSYRHPIEYDDVLESSGLSEEAFNEVSYNLSAERSQANGYYILIIISIGSMFLSQFISARSQKAQSELQTADGSGKRTQRTMMIVMPIVFGVFSFFYSAGFSIYMIVSSLYSILSTLIINLIVDRKFQKVQEQEIQDKYNQRIPQAARKANDVRKGGKTK
;
A
#
# COMPACT_ATOMS: atom_id res chain seq x y z
N MET A 1 -18.22 -23.08 -48.99
CA MET A 1 -19.15 -23.30 -47.86
C MET A 1 -18.36 -22.96 -46.63
N ILE A 2 -18.55 -21.74 -46.11
CA ILE A 2 -17.94 -21.28 -44.87
C ILE A 2 -18.94 -21.72 -43.79
N ASN A 3 -18.68 -22.87 -43.16
CA ASN A 3 -19.48 -23.32 -42.03
C ASN A 3 -19.12 -22.45 -40.83
N ALA A 4 -20.17 -21.98 -40.16
CA ALA A 4 -20.24 -21.71 -38.73
C ALA A 4 -19.22 -20.71 -38.14
N LEU A 5 -19.57 -19.42 -38.19
CA LEU A 5 -19.36 -18.53 -37.03
C LEU A 5 -20.41 -18.86 -35.95
N LEU A 6 -20.48 -20.12 -35.48
CA LEU A 6 -21.39 -20.52 -34.40
C LEU A 6 -20.73 -20.48 -33.02
N ASP A 7 -19.43 -20.24 -32.97
CA ASP A 7 -18.71 -20.36 -31.71
C ASP A 7 -18.50 -18.98 -31.06
N SER A 8 -18.96 -18.86 -29.82
CA SER A 8 -18.94 -17.62 -29.04
C SER A 8 -17.50 -17.25 -28.62
N PRO A 9 -17.04 -16.01 -28.90
CA PRO A 9 -15.67 -15.62 -28.59
C PRO A 9 -15.43 -15.45 -27.09
N ILE A 10 -14.20 -15.77 -26.66
CA ILE A 10 -13.73 -15.56 -25.29
C ILE A 10 -12.61 -14.51 -25.28
N ALA A 11 -12.75 -13.52 -24.40
CA ALA A 11 -11.73 -12.51 -24.17
C ALA A 11 -10.72 -12.99 -23.12
N LEU A 12 -9.44 -12.71 -23.38
CA LEU A 12 -8.40 -12.71 -22.36
C LEU A 12 -8.11 -11.27 -21.96
N PHE A 13 -7.81 -11.06 -20.69
CA PHE A 13 -7.62 -9.72 -20.14
C PHE A 13 -6.15 -9.39 -19.95
N THR A 14 -5.82 -8.10 -20.02
CA THR A 14 -4.45 -7.62 -19.86
C THR A 14 -3.94 -7.89 -18.45
N THR A 15 -2.69 -8.36 -18.35
CA THR A 15 -2.01 -8.60 -17.07
C THR A 15 -1.05 -7.48 -16.69
N ASP A 16 -0.84 -6.51 -17.57
CA ASP A 16 0.04 -5.35 -17.39
C ASP A 16 -0.61 -4.24 -16.54
N ILE A 17 -1.28 -4.66 -15.46
CA ILE A 17 -2.00 -3.77 -14.53
C ILE A 17 -1.17 -3.46 -13.26
N ALA A 18 0.07 -3.97 -13.18
CA ALA A 18 0.95 -3.75 -12.04
C ALA A 18 1.72 -2.44 -12.17
N GLU A 19 1.59 -1.58 -11.17
CA GLU A 19 2.50 -0.46 -11.01
C GLU A 19 3.82 -0.92 -10.39
N SER A 20 4.96 -0.41 -10.90
CA SER A 20 6.26 -0.74 -10.35
C SER A 20 6.41 -0.22 -8.92
N LEU A 21 6.82 -1.08 -8.00
CA LEU A 21 7.10 -0.67 -6.63
C LEU A 21 8.33 0.23 -6.55
N ASN A 22 8.21 1.30 -5.78
CA ASN A 22 9.34 2.15 -5.41
C ASN A 22 10.28 1.37 -4.48
N PHE A 23 11.54 1.79 -4.35
CA PHE A 23 12.51 1.16 -3.42
C PHE A 23 11.97 0.99 -1.99
N LEU A 24 11.28 2.01 -1.45
CA LEU A 24 10.66 1.91 -0.13
C LEU A 24 9.47 0.96 -0.11
N GLY A 25 8.70 0.88 -1.19
CA GLY A 25 7.62 -0.09 -1.35
C GLY A 25 8.15 -1.52 -1.26
N HIS A 26 9.26 -1.83 -1.94
CA HIS A 26 9.87 -3.17 -1.86
C HIS A 26 10.33 -3.54 -0.45
N ILE A 27 10.77 -2.56 0.34
CA ILE A 27 11.08 -2.80 1.76
C ILE A 27 9.80 -3.14 2.53
N VAL A 28 8.70 -2.41 2.29
CA VAL A 28 7.41 -2.68 2.95
C VAL A 28 6.91 -4.07 2.56
N GLU A 29 6.89 -4.38 1.26
CA GLU A 29 6.52 -5.68 0.72
C GLU A 29 7.32 -6.81 1.37
N TRP A 30 8.66 -6.68 1.38
CA TRP A 30 9.54 -7.67 1.97
C TRP A 30 9.21 -7.92 3.44
N ILE A 31 8.96 -6.88 4.23
CA ILE A 31 8.65 -7.03 5.66
C ILE A 31 7.24 -7.61 5.88
N VAL A 32 6.24 -7.16 5.11
CA VAL A 32 4.84 -7.57 5.30
C VAL A 32 4.63 -9.03 4.87
N THR A 33 5.33 -9.48 3.83
CA THR A 33 5.24 -10.84 3.29
C THR A 33 6.08 -11.87 4.06
N TRP A 34 6.91 -11.45 5.02
CA TRP A 34 7.60 -12.37 5.93
C TRP A 34 6.67 -13.29 6.70
N LEU A 35 5.45 -12.82 6.98
CA LEU A 35 4.43 -13.59 7.64
C LEU A 35 3.27 -13.86 6.66
N PRO A 36 2.68 -15.07 6.67
CA PRO A 36 1.54 -15.38 5.81
C PRO A 36 0.31 -14.49 6.06
N TRP A 37 0.22 -13.91 7.26
CA TRP A 37 -0.87 -13.02 7.66
C TRP A 37 -0.48 -11.57 7.45
N THR A 38 -0.96 -10.98 6.35
CA THR A 38 -0.67 -9.60 5.94
C THR A 38 -0.89 -8.58 7.06
N GLY A 39 -1.99 -8.70 7.83
CA GLY A 39 -2.27 -7.83 8.96
C GLY A 39 -1.24 -7.92 10.10
N VAL A 40 -0.71 -9.13 10.38
CA VAL A 40 0.40 -9.31 11.33
C VAL A 40 1.70 -8.76 10.75
N GLY A 41 1.89 -8.88 9.44
CA GLY A 41 2.98 -8.23 8.70
C GLY A 41 3.02 -6.71 8.93
N ILE A 42 1.88 -6.01 8.90
CA ILE A 42 1.81 -4.57 9.22
C ILE A 42 2.21 -4.28 10.68
N VAL A 43 1.74 -5.09 11.63
CA VAL A 43 2.12 -4.95 13.05
C VAL A 43 3.64 -5.09 13.20
N LEU A 44 4.22 -6.12 12.57
CA LEU A 44 5.66 -6.37 12.58
C LEU A 44 6.44 -5.21 11.94
N PHE A 45 6.00 -4.74 10.77
CA PHE A 45 6.57 -3.59 10.07
C PHE A 45 6.62 -2.36 10.99
N THR A 46 5.53 -2.08 11.68
CA THR A 46 5.44 -0.91 12.59
C THR A 46 6.41 -1.07 13.76
N LEU A 47 6.52 -2.26 14.35
CA LEU A 47 7.45 -2.52 15.44
C LEU A 47 8.90 -2.38 15.00
N ILE A 48 9.26 -2.91 13.83
CA ILE A 48 10.62 -2.79 13.26
C ILE A 48 10.96 -1.33 13.01
N LEU A 49 10.10 -0.62 12.29
CA LEU A 49 10.28 0.79 11.99
C LEU A 49 10.45 1.61 13.28
N LYS A 50 9.57 1.41 14.26
CA LYS A 50 9.63 2.12 15.54
C LYS A 50 10.85 1.77 16.38
N THR A 51 11.38 0.57 16.23
CA THR A 51 12.63 0.17 16.89
C THR A 51 13.84 0.85 16.23
N ILE A 52 13.86 0.93 14.90
CA ILE A 52 14.89 1.65 14.14
C ILE A 52 14.86 3.15 14.47
N THR A 53 13.68 3.75 14.56
CA THR A 53 13.54 5.18 14.90
C THR A 53 13.65 5.46 16.41
N LEU A 54 13.69 4.44 17.27
CA LEU A 54 13.71 4.60 18.73
C LEU A 54 14.87 5.46 19.24
N PRO A 55 16.13 5.33 18.77
CA PRO A 55 17.23 6.16 19.27
C PRO A 55 16.99 7.64 19.01
N LEU A 56 16.44 7.97 17.84
CA LEU A 56 16.08 9.32 17.44
C LEU A 56 14.92 9.86 18.28
N ASP A 57 13.86 9.06 18.43
CA ASP A 57 12.70 9.38 19.28
C ASP A 57 13.10 9.57 20.74
N ALA A 58 13.98 8.72 21.27
CA ALA A 58 14.48 8.79 22.63
C ALA A 58 15.34 10.04 22.84
N TYR A 59 16.25 10.34 21.92
CA TYR A 59 17.05 11.57 21.96
C TYR A 59 16.16 12.82 21.98
N SER A 60 15.17 12.86 21.09
CA SER A 60 14.16 13.90 20.97
C SER A 60 13.38 14.10 22.28
N ARG A 61 12.81 13.02 22.85
CA ARG A 61 12.03 13.07 24.09
C ARG A 61 12.88 13.45 25.30
N VAL A 62 14.11 12.93 25.41
CA VAL A 62 15.06 13.31 26.46
C VAL A 62 15.41 14.80 26.36
N SER A 63 15.65 15.31 25.15
CA SER A 63 15.91 16.73 24.91
C SER A 63 14.73 17.61 25.34
N MET A 64 13.50 17.24 24.94
CA MET A 64 12.27 17.93 25.35
C MET A 64 12.10 17.94 26.87
N ARG A 65 12.29 16.79 27.54
CA ARG A 65 12.17 16.68 29.00
C ARG A 65 13.22 17.52 29.73
N LYS A 66 14.45 17.59 29.21
CA LYS A 66 15.49 18.50 29.74
C LYS A 66 15.07 19.97 29.60
N ASN A 67 14.50 20.36 28.46
CA ASN A 67 14.00 21.72 28.24
C ASN A 67 12.78 22.04 29.12
N SER A 68 11.86 21.09 29.34
CA SER A 68 10.71 21.30 30.22
C SER A 68 11.12 21.52 31.68
N LEU A 69 12.15 20.81 32.16
CA LEU A 69 12.68 21.01 33.52
C LEU A 69 13.39 22.37 33.68
N ARG A 70 14.08 22.87 32.64
CA ARG A 70 14.62 24.23 32.65
C ARG A 70 13.50 25.28 32.72
N MET A 71 12.41 25.05 31.99
CA MET A 71 11.22 25.90 32.03
C MET A 71 10.58 25.91 33.42
N GLU A 72 10.53 24.76 34.09
CA GLU A 72 10.05 24.66 35.47
C GLU A 72 10.92 25.46 36.45
N LYS A 73 12.25 25.45 36.30
CA LYS A 73 13.16 26.30 37.09
C LYS A 73 12.93 27.80 36.83
N MET A 74 12.55 28.18 35.61
CA MET A 74 12.26 29.58 35.23
C MET A 74 10.83 30.02 35.58
N ARG A 75 9.93 29.10 35.92
CA ARG A 75 8.52 29.36 36.26
C ARG A 75 8.29 30.61 37.13
N PRO A 76 8.96 30.77 38.30
CA PRO A 76 8.72 31.94 39.15
C PRO A 76 9.23 33.26 38.54
N GLN A 77 10.24 33.21 37.67
CA GLN A 77 10.75 34.40 36.98
C GLN A 77 9.80 34.83 35.86
N LEU A 78 9.22 33.86 35.15
CA LEU A 78 8.20 34.09 34.12
C LEU A 78 6.91 34.65 34.73
N GLU A 79 6.44 34.11 35.86
CA GLU A 79 5.25 34.63 36.57
C GLU A 79 5.46 36.09 37.04
N LYS A 80 6.66 36.42 37.53
CA LYS A 80 7.01 37.80 37.90
C LYS A 80 7.06 38.72 36.70
N LEU A 81 7.69 38.27 35.60
CA LEU A 81 7.78 39.04 34.37
C LEU A 81 6.40 39.30 33.77
N GLN A 82 5.53 38.29 33.77
CA GLN A 82 4.15 38.40 33.32
C GLN A 82 3.38 39.42 34.14
N LYS A 83 3.52 39.42 35.48
CA LYS A 83 2.90 40.43 36.36
C LYS A 83 3.43 41.85 36.14
N GLN A 84 4.72 42.00 35.81
CA GLN A 84 5.34 43.30 35.58
C GLN A 84 4.90 43.94 34.26
N TYR A 85 4.63 43.14 33.23
CA TYR A 85 4.35 43.62 31.87
C TYR A 85 2.96 43.21 31.35
N GLN A 86 1.96 43.06 32.23
CA GLN A 86 0.60 42.60 31.86
C GLN A 86 -0.06 43.42 30.75
N ASN A 87 0.24 44.72 30.68
CA ASN A 87 -0.34 45.65 29.70
C ASN A 87 0.58 45.94 28.50
N ASP A 88 1.77 45.34 28.43
CA ASP A 88 2.75 45.56 27.36
C ASP A 88 3.29 44.22 26.83
N GLN A 89 2.50 43.63 25.94
CA GLN A 89 2.75 42.34 25.31
C GLN A 89 4.08 42.29 24.56
N GLN A 90 4.45 43.38 23.88
CA GLN A 90 5.66 43.43 23.06
C GLN A 90 6.91 43.39 23.95
N THR A 91 6.94 44.20 25.00
CA THR A 91 8.05 44.22 25.95
C THR A 91 8.12 42.92 26.76
N TYR A 92 6.97 42.35 27.14
CA TYR A 92 6.91 41.02 27.76
C TYR A 92 7.59 39.96 26.88
N ASN A 93 7.21 39.87 25.60
CA ASN A 93 7.76 38.87 24.68
C ASN A 93 9.28 39.04 24.48
N ALA A 94 9.76 40.29 24.40
CA ALA A 94 11.19 40.58 24.30
C ALA A 94 11.97 40.17 25.57
N LYS A 95 11.46 40.50 26.75
CA LYS A 95 12.08 40.16 28.04
C LYS A 95 12.01 38.67 28.34
N MET A 96 10.93 38.00 27.93
CA MET A 96 10.78 36.55 28.02
C MET A 96 11.85 35.86 27.17
N MET A 97 12.08 36.34 25.95
CA MET A 97 13.14 35.81 25.08
C MET A 97 14.54 36.05 25.64
N GLU A 98 14.78 37.22 26.26
CA GLU A 98 16.03 37.52 26.96
C GLU A 98 16.27 36.55 28.15
N LEU A 99 15.22 36.27 28.92
CA LEU A 99 15.24 35.32 30.02
C LEU A 99 15.53 33.89 29.54
N TYR A 100 14.90 33.46 28.45
CA TYR A 100 15.18 32.16 27.83
C TYR A 100 16.64 32.05 27.38
N LYS A 101 17.17 33.09 26.72
CA LYS A 101 18.57 33.12 26.27
C LYS A 101 19.55 33.08 27.44
N LYS A 102 19.30 33.84 28.52
CA LYS A 102 20.15 33.84 29.73
C LYS A 102 20.19 32.49 30.44
N ASN A 103 19.09 31.74 30.41
CA ASN A 103 18.99 30.42 31.04
C ASN A 103 19.29 29.25 30.09
N GLY A 104 19.78 29.52 28.87
CA GLY A 104 20.15 28.49 27.90
C GLY A 104 18.96 27.65 27.39
N TYR A 105 17.75 28.22 27.41
CA TYR A 105 16.55 27.57 26.88
C TYR A 105 16.46 27.79 25.36
N SER A 106 16.41 26.71 24.60
CA SER A 106 16.28 26.75 23.13
C SER A 106 14.83 26.48 22.73
N MET A 107 14.19 27.47 22.10
CA MET A 107 12.86 27.30 21.49
C MET A 107 12.89 26.36 20.28
N LEU A 108 13.97 26.40 19.48
CA LEU A 108 14.14 25.52 18.30
C LEU A 108 14.37 24.06 18.69
N GLY A 109 15.06 23.81 19.81
CA GLY A 109 15.24 22.46 20.35
C GLY A 109 13.94 21.80 20.81
N ALA A 110 12.86 22.57 20.98
CA ALA A 110 11.55 22.06 21.36
C ALA A 110 10.65 21.72 20.15
N CYS A 111 10.88 22.29 18.96
CA CYS A 111 10.09 22.00 17.76
C CYS A 111 10.77 21.03 16.78
N LEU A 112 12.11 20.89 16.84
CA LEU A 112 12.86 19.97 15.99
C LEU A 112 12.31 18.52 15.99
N PRO A 113 11.96 17.93 17.15
CA PRO A 113 11.26 16.65 17.20
C PRO A 113 10.03 16.52 16.32
N MET A 114 9.21 17.57 16.27
CA MET A 114 7.94 17.55 15.56
C MET A 114 8.17 17.53 14.05
N VAL A 115 9.12 18.32 13.57
CA VAL A 115 9.51 18.36 12.15
C VAL A 115 10.09 17.02 11.71
N VAL A 116 11.03 16.47 12.48
CA VAL A 116 11.63 15.16 12.18
C VAL A 116 10.57 14.07 12.18
N THR A 117 9.67 14.05 13.18
CA THR A 117 8.58 13.08 13.26
C THR A 117 7.64 13.21 12.06
N LEU A 118 7.32 14.43 11.63
CA LEU A 118 6.46 14.68 10.47
C LEU A 118 7.11 14.20 9.17
N VAL A 119 8.40 14.49 8.95
CA VAL A 119 9.12 14.05 7.75
C VAL A 119 9.21 12.53 7.69
N VAL A 120 9.57 11.89 8.80
CA VAL A 120 9.61 10.41 8.89
C VAL A 120 8.22 9.83 8.64
N PHE A 121 7.17 10.42 9.22
CA PHE A 121 5.80 9.99 9.00
C PHE A 121 5.39 10.12 7.53
N MET A 122 5.71 11.23 6.85
CA MET A 122 5.38 11.42 5.42
C MET A 122 6.08 10.39 4.53
N ILE A 123 7.36 10.08 4.78
CA ILE A 123 8.09 9.06 4.03
C ILE A 123 7.45 7.69 4.20
N VAL A 124 7.11 7.34 5.44
CA VAL A 124 6.49 6.04 5.77
C VAL A 124 5.08 5.95 5.21
N LEU A 125 4.30 7.03 5.29
CA LEU A 125 2.95 7.08 4.74
C LEU A 125 2.97 6.95 3.22
N GLY A 126 3.90 7.60 2.53
CA GLY A 126 4.10 7.44 1.09
C GLY A 126 4.41 5.98 0.73
N ALA A 127 5.44 5.41 1.36
CA ALA A 127 5.83 4.01 1.12
C ALA A 127 4.69 3.01 1.39
N PHE A 128 3.92 3.25 2.45
CA PHE A 128 2.79 2.43 2.81
C PHE A 128 1.61 2.59 1.83
N SER A 129 1.34 3.82 1.39
CA SER A 129 0.32 4.11 0.38
C SER A 129 0.65 3.45 -0.96
N ASP A 130 1.91 3.54 -1.39
CA ASP A 130 2.40 2.90 -2.63
C ASP A 130 2.21 1.38 -2.56
N TYR A 131 2.63 0.77 -1.45
CA TYR A 131 2.46 -0.67 -1.27
C TYR A 131 0.98 -1.09 -1.17
N SER A 132 0.14 -0.30 -0.48
CA SER A 132 -1.30 -0.57 -0.40
C SER A 132 -1.97 -0.58 -1.77
N ARG A 133 -1.61 0.38 -2.63
CA ARG A 133 -2.09 0.45 -4.02
C ARG A 133 -1.62 -0.77 -4.81
N TYR A 134 -0.33 -1.05 -4.77
CA TYR A 134 0.24 -2.22 -5.43
C TYR A 134 -0.44 -3.52 -4.98
N ALA A 135 -0.55 -3.76 -3.68
CA ALA A 135 -1.12 -5.00 -3.14
C ALA A 135 -2.57 -5.21 -3.58
N ASN A 136 -3.36 -4.14 -3.71
CA ASN A 136 -4.70 -4.26 -4.29
C ASN A 136 -4.65 -4.61 -5.78
N LEU A 137 -3.86 -3.92 -6.60
CA LEU A 137 -3.71 -4.20 -8.03
C LEU A 137 -3.15 -5.61 -8.31
N ASP A 138 -2.21 -6.05 -7.47
CA ASP A 138 -1.55 -7.34 -7.52
C ASP A 138 -2.54 -8.50 -7.42
N VAL A 139 -3.53 -8.37 -6.52
CA VAL A 139 -4.61 -9.36 -6.37
C VAL A 139 -5.41 -9.50 -7.66
N TYR A 140 -5.82 -8.39 -8.27
CA TYR A 140 -6.56 -8.44 -9.53
C TYR A 140 -5.71 -8.94 -10.68
N ARG A 141 -4.42 -8.61 -10.71
CA ARG A 141 -3.48 -9.13 -11.70
C ARG A 141 -3.41 -10.63 -11.61
N GLU A 142 -3.22 -11.16 -10.40
CA GLU A 142 -3.11 -12.59 -10.19
C GLU A 142 -4.44 -13.30 -10.49
N MET A 143 -5.58 -12.70 -10.16
CA MET A 143 -6.89 -13.21 -10.58
C MET A 143 -7.00 -13.30 -12.10
N THR A 144 -6.59 -12.26 -12.83
CA THR A 144 -6.58 -12.24 -14.30
C THR A 144 -5.61 -13.26 -14.88
N VAL A 145 -4.41 -13.39 -14.32
CA VAL A 145 -3.42 -14.41 -14.73
C VAL A 145 -4.00 -15.81 -14.57
N GLN A 146 -4.61 -16.11 -13.42
CA GLN A 146 -5.19 -17.43 -13.17
C GLN A 146 -6.44 -17.68 -14.02
N TYR A 147 -7.26 -16.66 -14.28
CA TYR A 147 -8.38 -16.72 -15.22
C TYR A 147 -7.89 -17.08 -16.63
N ASN A 148 -6.94 -16.29 -17.15
CA ASN A 148 -6.36 -16.49 -18.47
C ASN A 148 -5.69 -17.86 -18.57
N SER A 149 -4.91 -18.25 -17.56
CA SER A 149 -4.20 -19.54 -17.53
C SER A 149 -5.15 -20.74 -17.53
N ALA A 150 -6.32 -20.64 -16.89
CA ALA A 150 -7.31 -21.71 -16.89
C ALA A 150 -7.95 -21.89 -18.28
N ILE A 151 -8.11 -20.80 -19.03
CA ILE A 151 -8.66 -20.84 -20.39
C ILE A 151 -7.58 -21.32 -21.37
N THR A 152 -6.37 -20.77 -21.29
CA THR A 152 -5.29 -21.11 -22.23
C THR A 152 -4.81 -22.55 -22.09
N ALA A 153 -5.03 -23.20 -20.94
CA ALA A 153 -4.78 -24.64 -20.76
C ALA A 153 -5.59 -25.54 -21.71
N HIS A 154 -6.67 -25.01 -22.31
CA HIS A 154 -7.53 -25.72 -23.26
C HIS A 154 -7.32 -25.28 -24.73
N MET A 155 -6.36 -24.39 -24.97
CA MET A 155 -5.94 -23.99 -26.31
C MET A 155 -4.93 -25.01 -26.89
N PRO A 156 -4.89 -25.20 -28.21
CA PRO A 156 -3.81 -25.92 -28.87
C PRO A 156 -2.50 -25.12 -28.80
N ASP A 157 -1.37 -25.82 -28.83
CA ASP A 157 -0.07 -25.18 -29.02
C ASP A 157 -0.03 -24.50 -30.40
N ILE A 158 0.40 -23.24 -30.47
CA ILE A 158 0.56 -22.50 -31.73
C ILE A 158 1.82 -23.02 -32.43
N ALA A 159 1.67 -24.14 -33.13
CA ALA A 159 2.72 -24.83 -33.84
C ALA A 159 2.22 -25.32 -35.21
N PRO A 160 3.12 -25.52 -36.21
CA PRO A 160 2.72 -25.92 -37.56
C PRO A 160 1.86 -27.18 -37.62
N GLU A 161 2.06 -28.12 -36.69
CA GLU A 161 1.30 -29.37 -36.56
C GLU A 161 -0.18 -29.18 -36.19
N ASN A 162 -0.53 -28.05 -35.57
CA ASN A 162 -1.89 -27.71 -35.12
C ASN A 162 -2.57 -26.69 -36.04
N LEU A 163 -1.92 -26.29 -37.13
CA LEU A 163 -2.50 -25.35 -38.10
C LEU A 163 -3.57 -26.06 -38.95
N LEU A 164 -4.84 -25.69 -38.75
CA LEU A 164 -5.97 -26.23 -39.50
C LEU A 164 -6.07 -25.60 -40.89
N SER A 165 -5.89 -24.28 -40.96
CA SER A 165 -5.94 -23.52 -42.21
C SER A 165 -5.26 -22.17 -42.05
N HIS A 166 -4.72 -21.63 -43.13
CA HIS A 166 -4.41 -20.21 -43.22
C HIS A 166 -5.00 -19.62 -44.50
N SER A 167 -5.27 -18.32 -44.49
CA SER A 167 -5.71 -17.61 -45.69
C SER A 167 -5.23 -16.16 -45.67
N TYR A 168 -5.04 -15.59 -46.85
CA TYR A 168 -4.73 -14.17 -47.00
C TYR A 168 -5.96 -13.40 -47.47
N THR A 169 -6.27 -12.30 -46.80
CA THR A 169 -7.27 -11.35 -47.30
C THR A 169 -6.64 -10.49 -48.41
N ALA A 170 -7.43 -10.20 -49.45
CA ALA A 170 -6.97 -9.42 -50.60
C ALA A 170 -6.40 -8.05 -50.17
N PRO A 171 -5.30 -7.58 -50.80
CA PRO A 171 -4.63 -6.35 -50.40
C PRO A 171 -5.55 -5.13 -50.51
N GLY A 172 -5.51 -4.26 -49.50
CA GLY A 172 -6.14 -2.93 -49.53
C GLY A 172 -5.43 -1.94 -50.46
N GLU A 173 -5.96 -0.73 -50.58
CA GLU A 173 -5.24 0.38 -51.23
C GLU A 173 -3.95 0.70 -50.46
N ALA A 174 -2.91 1.13 -51.19
CA ALA A 174 -1.66 1.54 -50.56
C ALA A 174 -1.89 2.80 -49.71
N ASP A 175 -1.22 2.88 -48.54
CA ASP A 175 -1.25 4.06 -47.70
C ASP A 175 -0.48 5.26 -48.31
N GLU A 176 -0.46 6.40 -47.62
CA GLU A 176 0.22 7.63 -48.08
C GLU A 176 1.74 7.44 -48.31
N GLU A 177 2.33 6.41 -47.72
CA GLU A 177 3.74 6.06 -47.83
C GLU A 177 4.01 4.92 -48.83
N GLY A 178 2.96 4.34 -49.44
CA GLY A 178 3.04 3.31 -50.47
C GLY A 178 3.05 1.87 -49.94
N TYR A 179 2.72 1.62 -48.67
CA TYR A 179 2.61 0.27 -48.11
C TYR A 179 1.21 -0.31 -48.29
N ILE A 180 1.16 -1.61 -48.56
CA ILE A 180 -0.06 -2.40 -48.74
C ILE A 180 -0.16 -3.38 -47.57
N ALA A 181 -1.31 -3.40 -46.91
CA ALA A 181 -1.61 -4.33 -45.83
C ALA A 181 -2.08 -5.68 -46.38
N TYR A 182 -1.42 -6.76 -45.97
CA TYR A 182 -1.83 -8.14 -46.20
C TYR A 182 -2.18 -8.78 -44.86
N ASN A 183 -3.43 -9.20 -44.69
CA ASN A 183 -3.88 -9.90 -43.49
C ASN A 183 -3.84 -11.40 -43.71
N ARG A 184 -3.06 -12.11 -42.89
CA ARG A 184 -3.01 -13.57 -42.84
C ARG A 184 -3.82 -14.03 -41.63
N GLU A 185 -4.94 -14.69 -41.88
CA GLU A 185 -5.73 -15.39 -40.85
C GLU A 185 -5.21 -16.82 -40.76
N GLU A 186 -4.74 -17.26 -39.58
CA GLU A 186 -4.35 -18.63 -39.27
C GLU A 186 -5.31 -19.22 -38.24
N ARG A 187 -5.81 -20.43 -38.48
CA ARG A 187 -6.68 -21.16 -37.55
C ARG A 187 -5.94 -22.33 -36.98
N TYR A 188 -5.83 -22.36 -35.66
CA TYR A 188 -5.19 -23.44 -34.92
C TYR A 188 -6.21 -24.22 -34.11
N GLY A 189 -6.12 -25.54 -34.22
CA GLY A 189 -6.93 -26.51 -33.48
C GLY A 189 -6.11 -27.79 -33.27
N GLY A 190 -6.67 -28.76 -32.55
CA GLY A 190 -5.97 -30.00 -32.28
C GLY A 190 -6.86 -31.02 -31.61
N GLU A 191 -6.45 -32.28 -31.62
CA GLU A 191 -7.18 -33.37 -30.96
C GLU A 191 -7.28 -33.09 -29.46
N GLY A 192 -8.50 -32.91 -28.94
CA GLY A 192 -8.77 -32.60 -27.54
C GLY A 192 -8.66 -31.13 -27.14
N ALA A 193 -8.40 -30.21 -28.09
CA ALA A 193 -8.49 -28.77 -27.82
C ALA A 193 -9.95 -28.33 -27.74
N LEU A 194 -10.30 -27.56 -26.71
CA LEU A 194 -11.68 -27.07 -26.52
C LEU A 194 -11.88 -25.65 -27.07
N ILE A 195 -10.78 -25.00 -27.46
CA ILE A 195 -10.74 -23.63 -27.96
C ILE A 195 -9.96 -23.65 -29.27
N GLU A 196 -10.57 -23.19 -30.35
CA GLU A 196 -9.90 -22.82 -31.60
C GLU A 196 -9.26 -21.44 -31.43
N VAL A 197 -8.04 -21.27 -31.93
CA VAL A 197 -7.31 -20.01 -31.90
C VAL A 197 -7.21 -19.48 -33.31
N VAL A 198 -7.79 -18.32 -33.56
CA VAL A 198 -7.67 -17.60 -34.83
C VAL A 198 -6.65 -16.48 -34.63
N LEU A 199 -5.56 -16.53 -35.39
CA LEU A 199 -4.46 -15.56 -35.34
C LEU A 199 -4.47 -14.74 -36.63
N ASP A 200 -4.72 -13.45 -36.51
CA ASP A 200 -4.66 -12.49 -37.61
C ASP A 200 -3.35 -11.73 -37.56
N ARG A 201 -2.54 -11.85 -38.61
CA ARG A 201 -1.28 -11.12 -38.78
C ARG A 201 -1.39 -10.15 -39.93
N THR A 202 -1.20 -8.87 -39.67
CA THR A 202 -1.12 -7.84 -40.70
C THR A 202 0.32 -7.55 -41.07
N LEU A 203 0.68 -7.79 -42.34
CA LEU A 203 1.98 -7.49 -42.91
C LEU A 203 1.87 -6.23 -43.80
N TYR A 204 2.67 -5.20 -43.53
CA TYR A 204 2.77 -4.02 -44.38
C TYR A 204 3.92 -4.16 -45.37
N LEU A 205 3.63 -4.18 -46.68
CA LEU A 205 4.62 -4.42 -47.74
C LEU A 205 4.52 -3.34 -48.83
N GLN A 206 5.66 -2.83 -49.32
CA GLN A 206 5.71 -1.85 -50.43
C GLN A 206 5.39 -2.45 -51.82
N LYS A 207 5.08 -3.75 -51.89
CA LYS A 207 4.87 -4.49 -53.15
C LYS A 207 3.44 -4.98 -53.27
N ALA A 208 2.78 -4.58 -54.35
CA ALA A 208 1.41 -4.97 -54.68
C ALA A 208 1.33 -6.36 -55.35
N ASN A 209 0.18 -7.02 -55.22
CA ASN A 209 -0.22 -8.22 -55.96
C ASN A 209 0.73 -9.42 -55.80
N LEU A 210 1.16 -9.69 -54.57
CA LEU A 210 1.90 -10.90 -54.25
C LEU A 210 0.96 -12.13 -54.30
N THR A 211 1.48 -13.24 -54.81
CA THR A 211 0.79 -14.54 -54.74
C THR A 211 0.88 -15.12 -53.32
N GLU A 212 -0.05 -16.00 -52.96
CA GLU A 212 -0.06 -16.70 -51.66
C GLU A 212 1.27 -17.37 -51.35
N ASN A 213 1.83 -18.14 -52.30
CA ASN A 213 3.16 -18.76 -52.14
C ASN A 213 4.28 -17.74 -51.88
N GLN A 214 4.20 -16.53 -52.46
CA GLN A 214 5.19 -15.47 -52.21
C GLN A 214 5.01 -14.85 -50.84
N LEU A 215 3.77 -14.77 -50.35
CA LEU A 215 3.47 -14.29 -49.00
C LEU A 215 3.90 -15.31 -47.94
N ASP A 216 3.72 -16.61 -48.20
CA ASP A 216 4.19 -17.69 -47.31
C ASP A 216 5.73 -17.69 -47.22
N GLU A 217 6.43 -17.51 -48.33
CA GLU A 217 7.89 -17.41 -48.35
C GLU A 217 8.37 -16.19 -47.53
N LEU A 218 7.70 -15.04 -47.69
CA LEU A 218 8.02 -13.83 -46.93
C LEU A 218 7.77 -13.99 -45.43
N ASP A 219 6.65 -14.61 -45.06
CA ASP A 219 6.31 -14.86 -43.65
C ASP A 219 7.27 -15.88 -43.01
N TYR A 220 7.69 -16.91 -43.75
CA TYR A 220 8.73 -17.84 -43.29
C TYR A 220 10.05 -17.12 -42.95
N TRP A 221 10.53 -16.25 -43.84
CA TRP A 221 11.75 -15.47 -43.61
C TRP A 221 11.61 -14.50 -42.44
N TYR A 222 10.46 -13.83 -42.32
CA TYR A 222 10.18 -12.92 -41.20
C TYR A 222 10.27 -13.63 -39.84
N ASN A 223 9.70 -14.84 -39.72
CA ASN A 223 9.68 -15.59 -38.48
C ASN A 223 11.00 -16.34 -38.17
N THR A 224 11.83 -16.62 -39.18
CA THR A 224 13.04 -17.46 -39.01
C THR A 224 14.33 -16.63 -38.94
N ASP A 225 14.47 -15.62 -39.80
CA ASP A 225 15.66 -14.76 -39.88
C ASP A 225 15.30 -13.40 -40.50
N PRO A 226 14.79 -12.45 -39.68
CA PRO A 226 14.30 -11.16 -40.16
C PRO A 226 15.41 -10.27 -40.75
N GLU A 227 16.68 -10.54 -40.47
CA GLU A 227 17.83 -9.78 -41.02
C GLU A 227 18.41 -10.40 -42.31
N ALA A 228 18.18 -11.70 -42.57
CA ALA A 228 18.68 -12.39 -43.77
C ALA A 228 17.67 -12.48 -44.93
N GLY A 229 16.38 -12.27 -44.66
CA GLY A 229 15.32 -12.29 -45.67
C GLY A 229 15.18 -10.99 -46.48
N PRO A 230 14.44 -10.97 -47.60
CA PRO A 230 14.12 -9.76 -48.38
C PRO A 230 13.19 -8.76 -47.63
N VAL A 231 13.04 -8.90 -46.32
CA VAL A 231 11.92 -8.42 -45.49
C VAL A 231 12.41 -7.41 -44.45
N ALA A 232 13.22 -6.45 -44.86
CA ALA A 232 13.92 -5.55 -43.93
C ALA A 232 13.03 -4.50 -43.21
N GLN A 233 11.76 -4.35 -43.60
CA GLN A 233 10.81 -3.43 -42.96
C GLN A 233 9.40 -4.01 -43.00
N VAL A 234 9.04 -4.80 -41.98
CA VAL A 234 7.68 -5.28 -41.76
C VAL A 234 7.28 -4.92 -40.33
N ALA A 235 6.30 -4.03 -40.22
CA ALA A 235 5.50 -3.93 -39.01
C ALA A 235 4.47 -5.05 -39.07
N ALA A 236 4.49 -5.97 -38.10
CA ALA A 236 3.45 -6.97 -37.95
C ALA A 236 2.53 -6.56 -36.79
N GLN A 237 1.24 -6.38 -37.05
CA GLN A 237 0.24 -6.37 -35.99
C GLN A 237 -0.33 -7.78 -35.88
N THR A 238 -0.46 -8.28 -34.65
CA THR A 238 -1.01 -9.62 -34.40
C THR A 238 -2.20 -9.48 -33.47
N THR A 239 -3.36 -9.95 -33.92
CA THR A 239 -4.56 -10.09 -33.08
C THR A 239 -4.94 -11.56 -33.01
N TRP A 240 -5.56 -11.94 -31.91
CA TRP A 240 -5.94 -13.31 -31.61
C TRP A 240 -7.38 -13.31 -31.14
N THR A 241 -8.16 -14.23 -31.70
CA THR A 241 -9.54 -14.49 -31.32
C THR A 241 -9.63 -15.93 -30.83
N LEU A 242 -10.24 -16.12 -29.67
CA LEU A 242 -10.46 -17.43 -29.08
C LEU A 242 -11.91 -17.83 -29.27
N THR A 243 -12.10 -19.01 -29.84
CA THR A 243 -13.39 -19.48 -30.30
C THR A 243 -13.66 -20.84 -29.67
N VAL A 244 -14.74 -20.98 -28.90
CA VAL A 244 -15.03 -22.21 -28.16
C VAL A 244 -15.55 -23.30 -29.08
N GLN A 245 -14.95 -24.49 -29.06
CA GLN A 245 -15.47 -25.63 -29.83
C GLN A 245 -16.63 -26.29 -29.08
N THR A 246 -17.86 -25.91 -29.46
CA THR A 246 -19.08 -26.27 -28.73
C THR A 246 -19.26 -27.79 -28.57
N GLU A 247 -19.07 -28.57 -29.64
CA GLU A 247 -19.22 -30.03 -29.59
C GLU A 247 -18.22 -30.69 -28.64
N GLU A 248 -16.96 -30.28 -28.69
CA GLU A 248 -15.87 -30.79 -27.83
C GLU A 248 -16.12 -30.47 -26.35
N VAL A 249 -16.56 -29.24 -26.04
CA VAL A 249 -16.88 -28.83 -24.67
C VAL A 249 -18.05 -29.62 -24.10
N LEU A 250 -19.12 -29.80 -24.87
CA LEU A 250 -20.32 -30.50 -24.42
C LEU A 250 -20.11 -32.03 -24.32
N ALA A 251 -19.18 -32.58 -25.11
CA ALA A 251 -18.81 -33.99 -25.09
C ALA A 251 -17.65 -34.31 -24.12
N SER A 252 -16.99 -33.29 -23.56
CA SER A 252 -15.80 -33.47 -22.72
C SER A 252 -16.04 -34.40 -21.53
N THR A 253 -15.11 -35.35 -21.34
CA THR A 253 -15.11 -36.26 -20.19
C THR A 253 -14.39 -35.69 -18.97
N ASP A 254 -13.79 -34.51 -19.10
CA ASP A 254 -13.14 -33.83 -17.98
C ASP A 254 -14.17 -33.46 -16.90
N ALA A 255 -13.85 -33.77 -15.65
CA ALA A 255 -14.79 -33.62 -14.55
C ALA A 255 -15.14 -32.15 -14.27
N ASP A 256 -14.18 -31.25 -14.41
CA ASP A 256 -14.37 -29.81 -14.13
C ASP A 256 -15.20 -29.16 -15.24
N ILE A 257 -14.94 -29.52 -16.51
CA ILE A 257 -15.71 -29.04 -17.67
C ILE A 257 -17.15 -29.59 -17.63
N ALA A 258 -17.31 -30.90 -17.41
CA ALA A 258 -18.63 -31.50 -17.32
C ALA A 258 -19.46 -30.91 -16.17
N ALA A 259 -18.82 -30.63 -15.03
CA ALA A 259 -19.47 -29.95 -13.91
C ALA A 259 -19.85 -28.50 -14.26
N ALA A 260 -18.99 -27.76 -14.95
CA ALA A 260 -19.28 -26.40 -15.40
C ALA A 260 -20.47 -26.36 -16.36
N VAL A 261 -20.51 -27.24 -17.38
CA VAL A 261 -21.65 -27.36 -18.32
C VAL A 261 -22.95 -27.66 -17.58
N GLN A 262 -22.93 -28.59 -16.63
CA GLN A 262 -24.12 -28.92 -15.83
C GLN A 262 -24.58 -27.74 -14.97
N ALA A 263 -23.65 -27.01 -14.35
CA ALA A 263 -23.94 -25.83 -13.54
C ALA A 263 -24.58 -24.71 -14.39
N VAL A 264 -24.03 -24.44 -15.57
CA VAL A 264 -24.58 -23.45 -16.51
C VAL A 264 -26.00 -23.83 -16.94
N ARG A 265 -26.22 -25.09 -17.34
CA ARG A 265 -27.55 -25.58 -17.73
C ARG A 265 -28.57 -25.49 -16.60
N ALA A 266 -28.14 -25.75 -15.36
CA ALA A 266 -29.01 -25.66 -14.19
C ALA A 266 -29.42 -24.20 -13.86
N GLN A 267 -28.52 -23.25 -14.08
CA GLN A 267 -28.77 -21.83 -13.81
C GLN A 267 -29.50 -21.13 -14.97
N ASN A 268 -29.27 -21.56 -16.21
CA ASN A 268 -29.74 -20.89 -17.41
C ASN A 268 -30.30 -21.89 -18.43
N ALA A 269 -31.47 -22.45 -18.15
CA ALA A 269 -32.11 -23.49 -18.99
C ALA A 269 -32.53 -23.03 -20.41
N GLY A 270 -32.34 -21.75 -20.76
CA GLY A 270 -32.73 -21.18 -22.06
C GLY A 270 -31.55 -20.73 -22.95
N LEU A 271 -30.30 -20.97 -22.54
CA LEU A 271 -29.13 -20.66 -23.37
C LEU A 271 -29.04 -21.59 -24.58
N SER A 272 -28.45 -21.10 -25.67
CA SER A 272 -28.05 -21.95 -26.80
C SER A 272 -26.94 -22.92 -26.38
N GLU A 273 -26.68 -23.95 -27.19
CA GLU A 273 -25.57 -24.88 -26.93
C GLU A 273 -24.22 -24.15 -27.00
N ASP A 274 -24.06 -23.25 -27.98
CA ASP A 274 -22.88 -22.41 -28.16
C ASP A 274 -22.63 -21.49 -26.95
N ASP A 275 -23.68 -20.82 -26.46
CA ASP A 275 -23.59 -19.97 -25.27
C ASP A 275 -23.32 -20.80 -24.00
N THR A 276 -23.88 -22.01 -23.92
CA THR A 276 -23.65 -22.92 -22.80
C THR A 276 -22.18 -23.35 -22.75
N ALA A 277 -21.60 -23.69 -23.89
CA ALA A 277 -20.20 -24.07 -23.98
C ALA A 277 -19.26 -22.90 -23.63
N ALA A 278 -19.51 -21.71 -24.18
CA ALA A 278 -18.72 -20.52 -23.86
C ALA A 278 -18.79 -20.16 -22.37
N GLU A 279 -19.99 -20.20 -21.77
CA GLU A 279 -20.16 -19.89 -20.35
C GLU A 279 -19.54 -20.96 -19.44
N ALA A 280 -19.51 -22.22 -19.87
CA ALA A 280 -18.81 -23.28 -19.15
C ALA A 280 -17.30 -23.04 -19.11
N ILE A 281 -16.68 -22.64 -20.24
CA ILE A 281 -15.26 -22.28 -20.27
C ILE A 281 -14.97 -21.03 -19.42
N ARG A 282 -15.82 -19.98 -19.49
CA ARG A 282 -15.69 -18.82 -18.61
C ARG A 282 -15.80 -19.20 -17.13
N THR A 283 -16.66 -20.15 -16.79
CA THR A 283 -16.81 -20.66 -15.42
C THR A 283 -15.50 -21.26 -14.89
N LEU A 284 -14.72 -21.96 -15.72
CA LEU A 284 -13.39 -22.46 -15.32
C LEU A 284 -12.44 -21.32 -14.97
N GLY A 285 -12.37 -20.30 -15.82
CA GLY A 285 -11.60 -19.09 -15.57
C GLY A 285 -12.03 -18.38 -14.28
N ARG A 286 -13.33 -18.18 -14.09
CA ARG A 286 -13.92 -17.54 -12.89
C ARG A 286 -13.61 -18.31 -11.62
N ASN A 287 -13.68 -19.65 -11.68
CA ASN A 287 -13.33 -20.52 -10.55
C ASN A 287 -11.82 -20.42 -10.20
N ALA A 288 -10.94 -20.33 -11.21
CA ALA A 288 -9.51 -20.14 -11.00
C ALA A 288 -9.21 -18.77 -10.38
N ALA A 289 -9.84 -17.70 -10.87
CA ALA A 289 -9.74 -16.36 -10.31
C ALA A 289 -10.25 -16.30 -8.86
N GLU A 290 -11.39 -16.92 -8.56
CA GLU A 290 -11.93 -17.02 -7.20
C GLU A 290 -10.96 -17.73 -6.26
N LYS A 291 -10.42 -18.87 -6.69
CA LYS A 291 -9.43 -19.63 -5.90
C LYS A 291 -8.17 -18.81 -5.63
N SER A 292 -7.71 -18.05 -6.63
CA SER A 292 -6.59 -17.12 -6.50
C SER A 292 -6.87 -16.07 -5.42
N TYR A 293 -8.01 -15.38 -5.49
CA TYR A 293 -8.43 -14.41 -4.48
C TYR A 293 -8.49 -15.00 -3.08
N ARG A 294 -9.13 -16.18 -2.92
CA ARG A 294 -9.27 -16.84 -1.61
C ARG A 294 -7.96 -17.33 -1.03
N SER A 295 -6.95 -17.57 -1.86
CA SER A 295 -5.59 -17.91 -1.42
C SER A 295 -4.84 -16.70 -0.84
N TYR A 296 -5.20 -15.49 -1.27
CA TYR A 296 -4.60 -14.26 -0.80
C TYR A 296 -5.18 -13.84 0.56
N ASN A 297 -4.38 -13.94 1.62
CA ASN A 297 -4.84 -13.61 2.96
C ASN A 297 -4.65 -12.12 3.30
N SER A 298 -5.50 -11.26 2.75
CA SER A 298 -5.57 -9.83 3.07
C SER A 298 -6.41 -9.51 4.31
N SER A 299 -6.97 -10.52 4.97
CA SER A 299 -7.88 -10.34 6.10
C SER A 299 -7.13 -10.16 7.43
N PHE A 300 -7.70 -9.37 8.34
CA PHE A 300 -7.19 -9.22 9.70
C PHE A 300 -8.32 -8.95 10.69
N LEU A 301 -8.48 -9.82 11.68
CA LEU A 301 -9.58 -9.79 12.65
C LEU A 301 -10.94 -9.85 11.91
N TRP A 302 -11.77 -8.81 12.02
CA TRP A 302 -13.04 -8.70 11.30
C TRP A 302 -12.90 -8.02 9.92
N ILE A 303 -11.74 -7.42 9.62
CA ILE A 303 -11.48 -6.75 8.35
C ILE A 303 -11.21 -7.79 7.28
N LYS A 304 -11.87 -7.63 6.14
CA LYS A 304 -11.77 -8.57 5.02
C LYS A 304 -10.59 -8.27 4.10
N ASN A 305 -10.35 -6.99 3.80
CA ASN A 305 -9.19 -6.49 3.09
C ASN A 305 -8.55 -5.32 3.87
N ILE A 306 -7.34 -5.52 4.39
CA ILE A 306 -6.60 -4.49 5.14
C ILE A 306 -6.21 -3.27 4.29
N TRP A 307 -6.14 -3.41 2.97
CA TRP A 307 -5.75 -2.33 2.06
C TRP A 307 -6.92 -1.42 1.70
N VAL A 308 -8.13 -1.79 2.10
CA VAL A 308 -9.35 -0.97 2.02
C VAL A 308 -9.65 -0.37 3.41
N PRO A 309 -10.23 0.84 3.51
CA PRO A 309 -10.61 1.43 4.80
C PRO A 309 -11.53 0.54 5.65
N ASP A 310 -11.43 0.64 6.98
CA ASP A 310 -12.33 -0.04 7.93
C ASP A 310 -13.69 0.69 7.99
N THR A 311 -14.47 0.59 6.92
CA THR A 311 -15.76 1.25 6.78
C THR A 311 -16.81 0.30 6.25
N SER A 312 -18.08 0.63 6.50
CA SER A 312 -19.20 -0.21 6.10
C SER A 312 -19.67 0.05 4.66
N TYR A 313 -19.21 1.14 4.04
CA TYR A 313 -19.59 1.55 2.69
C TYR A 313 -18.52 1.21 1.63
N ARG A 314 -17.34 0.76 2.05
CA ARG A 314 -16.32 0.21 1.15
C ARG A 314 -16.37 -1.29 1.18
N HIS A 315 -16.01 -1.90 0.06
CA HIS A 315 -16.09 -3.33 -0.13
C HIS A 315 -14.69 -3.93 -0.31
N PRO A 316 -14.45 -5.17 0.16
CA PRO A 316 -13.15 -5.85 -0.01
C PRO A 316 -12.70 -5.98 -1.45
N ILE A 317 -13.67 -6.09 -2.35
CA ILE A 317 -13.52 -6.09 -3.79
C ILE A 317 -14.44 -5.00 -4.33
N GLU A 318 -13.86 -4.00 -4.99
CA GLU A 318 -14.57 -2.87 -5.56
C GLU A 318 -13.79 -2.35 -6.75
N TYR A 319 -14.51 -1.88 -7.77
CA TYR A 319 -13.91 -1.17 -8.89
C TYR A 319 -13.83 0.30 -8.52
N ASP A 320 -12.62 0.85 -8.48
CA ASP A 320 -12.35 2.23 -8.08
C ASP A 320 -11.42 2.94 -9.07
N ASP A 321 -11.25 4.25 -8.88
CA ASP A 321 -10.44 5.11 -9.75
C ASP A 321 -8.98 4.60 -9.90
N VAL A 322 -8.47 3.86 -8.91
CA VAL A 322 -7.12 3.30 -8.93
C VAL A 322 -7.06 2.11 -9.89
N LEU A 323 -8.05 1.23 -9.86
CA LEU A 323 -8.17 0.14 -10.82
C LEU A 323 -8.41 0.64 -12.23
N GLU A 324 -9.30 1.61 -12.41
CA GLU A 324 -9.58 2.21 -13.72
C GLU A 324 -8.30 2.84 -14.31
N SER A 325 -7.54 3.59 -13.50
CA SER A 325 -6.28 4.19 -13.95
C SER A 325 -5.13 3.21 -14.15
N SER A 326 -5.23 1.97 -13.65
CA SER A 326 -4.25 0.90 -13.89
C SER A 326 -4.35 0.25 -15.27
N GLY A 327 -5.41 0.56 -16.03
CA GLY A 327 -5.69 -0.06 -17.33
C GLY A 327 -6.53 -1.33 -17.27
N LEU A 328 -6.98 -1.75 -16.07
CA LEU A 328 -7.96 -2.83 -15.93
C LEU A 328 -9.35 -2.31 -16.31
N SER A 329 -9.98 -2.90 -17.33
CA SER A 329 -11.33 -2.52 -17.73
C SER A 329 -12.39 -2.99 -16.72
N GLU A 330 -13.52 -2.28 -16.65
CA GLU A 330 -14.65 -2.68 -15.81
C GLU A 330 -15.20 -4.07 -16.22
N GLU A 331 -15.14 -4.39 -17.52
CA GLU A 331 -15.49 -5.71 -18.05
C GLU A 331 -14.56 -6.80 -17.49
N ALA A 332 -13.24 -6.59 -17.57
CA ALA A 332 -12.27 -7.52 -17.02
C ALA A 332 -12.48 -7.71 -15.51
N PHE A 333 -12.66 -6.61 -14.77
CA PHE A 333 -12.96 -6.65 -13.34
C PHE A 333 -14.22 -7.47 -13.05
N ASN A 334 -15.32 -7.21 -13.77
CA ASN A 334 -16.58 -7.91 -13.57
C ASN A 334 -16.46 -9.41 -13.86
N GLU A 335 -15.70 -9.78 -14.88
CA GLU A 335 -15.48 -11.16 -15.26
C GLU A 335 -14.63 -11.91 -14.21
N VAL A 336 -13.46 -11.38 -13.83
CA VAL A 336 -12.57 -12.07 -12.89
C VAL A 336 -13.13 -12.08 -11.46
N SER A 337 -13.99 -11.13 -11.10
CA SER A 337 -14.64 -11.05 -9.79
C SER A 337 -16.05 -11.65 -9.74
N TYR A 338 -16.51 -12.30 -10.81
CA TYR A 338 -17.89 -12.76 -10.96
C TYR A 338 -18.36 -13.65 -9.78
N ASN A 339 -17.57 -14.65 -9.40
CA ASN A 339 -17.88 -15.57 -8.31
C ASN A 339 -17.78 -14.93 -6.90
N LEU A 340 -17.27 -13.70 -6.80
CA LEU A 340 -16.99 -13.01 -5.54
C LEU A 340 -18.05 -11.95 -5.21
N SER A 341 -19.30 -12.19 -5.61
CA SER A 341 -20.43 -11.27 -5.40
C SER A 341 -20.71 -10.96 -3.91
N ALA A 342 -20.46 -11.92 -3.02
CA ALA A 342 -20.55 -11.71 -1.58
C ALA A 342 -19.48 -10.71 -1.09
N GLU A 343 -18.24 -10.87 -1.55
CA GLU A 343 -17.13 -9.98 -1.24
C GLU A 343 -17.29 -8.59 -1.87
N ARG A 344 -17.99 -8.48 -3.00
CA ARG A 344 -18.33 -7.20 -3.64
C ARG A 344 -19.42 -6.40 -2.92
N SER A 345 -20.22 -7.05 -2.08
CA SER A 345 -21.36 -6.41 -1.41
C SER A 345 -21.22 -6.32 0.10
N GLN A 346 -20.41 -7.19 0.72
CA GLN A 346 -20.18 -7.14 2.16
C GLN A 346 -19.35 -5.91 2.56
N ALA A 347 -19.61 -5.39 3.75
CA ALA A 347 -18.79 -4.34 4.34
C ALA A 347 -17.35 -4.83 4.55
N ASN A 348 -16.36 -3.99 4.22
CA ASN A 348 -14.96 -4.29 4.56
C ASN A 348 -14.73 -4.25 6.08
N GLY A 349 -15.41 -3.33 6.77
CA GLY A 349 -15.26 -3.14 8.20
C GLY A 349 -16.41 -2.35 8.86
N TYR A 350 -16.22 -2.02 10.13
CA TYR A 350 -17.25 -1.42 10.99
C TYR A 350 -16.71 -0.25 11.83
N TYR A 351 -15.68 0.46 11.33
CA TYR A 351 -15.09 1.66 11.95
C TYR A 351 -14.37 1.42 13.29
N ILE A 352 -14.26 0.16 13.74
CA ILE A 352 -13.72 -0.20 15.05
C ILE A 352 -12.23 0.14 15.14
N LEU A 353 -11.43 -0.19 14.13
CA LEU A 353 -10.01 0.18 14.06
C LEU A 353 -9.82 1.68 14.01
N ILE A 354 -10.69 2.42 13.31
CA ILE A 354 -10.63 3.89 13.26
C ILE A 354 -10.88 4.47 14.65
N ILE A 355 -11.90 3.99 15.37
CA ILE A 355 -12.22 4.45 16.73
C ILE A 355 -11.09 4.11 17.70
N ILE A 356 -10.54 2.88 17.64
CA ILE A 356 -9.41 2.46 18.47
C ILE A 356 -8.16 3.28 18.14
N SER A 357 -7.91 3.56 16.87
CA SER A 357 -6.81 4.41 16.40
C SER A 357 -6.90 5.81 17.02
N ILE A 358 -8.05 6.48 16.88
CA ILE A 358 -8.30 7.80 17.48
C ILE A 358 -8.12 7.75 19.01
N GLY A 359 -8.75 6.77 19.67
CA GLY A 359 -8.66 6.59 21.11
C GLY A 359 -7.24 6.36 21.61
N SER A 360 -6.47 5.54 20.88
CA SER A 360 -5.06 5.24 21.20
C SER A 360 -4.15 6.46 21.02
N MET A 361 -4.39 7.29 20.00
CA MET A 361 -3.67 8.55 19.83
C MET A 361 -3.98 9.54 20.95
N PHE A 362 -5.25 9.69 21.32
CA PHE A 362 -5.64 10.54 22.45
C PHE A 362 -5.00 10.06 23.75
N LEU A 363 -4.97 8.75 24.00
CA LEU A 363 -4.32 8.17 25.18
C LEU A 363 -2.80 8.43 25.16
N SER A 364 -2.14 8.20 24.03
CA SER A 364 -0.71 8.47 23.83
C SER A 364 -0.37 9.94 24.05
N GLN A 365 -1.20 10.84 23.52
CA GLN A 365 -1.05 12.29 23.69
C GLN A 365 -1.28 12.71 25.14
N PHE A 366 -2.28 12.13 25.81
CA PHE A 366 -2.57 12.42 27.23
C PHE A 366 -1.41 12.02 28.15
N ILE A 367 -0.83 10.84 27.94
CA ILE A 367 0.33 10.36 28.70
C ILE A 367 1.55 11.27 28.45
N SER A 368 1.77 11.64 27.19
CA SER A 368 2.86 12.56 26.81
C SER A 368 2.65 13.96 27.40
N ALA A 369 1.42 14.48 27.41
CA ALA A 369 1.09 15.79 27.93
C ALA A 369 1.37 15.92 29.44
N ARG A 370 1.15 14.85 30.23
CA ARG A 370 1.54 14.84 31.65
C ARG A 370 3.02 15.12 31.85
N SER A 371 3.88 14.61 30.97
CA SER A 371 5.32 14.86 31.01
C SER A 371 5.71 16.30 30.60
N GLN A 372 4.83 17.03 29.90
CA GLN A 372 5.09 18.35 29.33
C GLN A 372 4.32 19.49 30.02
N LYS A 373 3.60 19.21 31.12
CA LYS A 373 2.71 20.17 31.80
C LYS A 373 3.39 21.51 32.12
N ALA A 374 4.61 21.48 32.67
CA ALA A 374 5.39 22.68 32.99
C ALA A 374 5.72 23.57 31.78
N GLN A 375 5.82 22.98 30.57
CA GLN A 375 6.12 23.69 29.34
C GLN A 375 4.89 24.41 28.76
N SER A 376 3.68 23.92 29.06
CA SER A 376 2.43 24.38 28.45
C SER A 376 1.81 25.64 29.07
N GLU A 377 2.16 25.97 30.31
CA GLU A 377 1.42 26.99 31.07
C GLU A 377 1.96 28.41 30.91
N LEU A 378 3.18 28.60 30.39
CA LEU A 378 3.90 29.89 30.44
C LEU A 378 4.53 30.35 29.12
N GLN A 379 4.15 29.77 27.98
CA GLN A 379 4.73 30.17 26.69
C GLN A 379 4.30 31.58 26.23
N THR A 380 3.20 32.13 26.74
CA THR A 380 2.64 33.42 26.30
C THR A 380 1.89 34.11 27.45
N ALA A 381 2.02 35.44 27.60
CA ALA A 381 1.35 36.22 28.64
C ALA A 381 -0.19 36.11 28.63
N ASP A 382 -0.80 35.91 27.46
CA ASP A 382 -2.26 35.79 27.30
C ASP A 382 -2.81 34.36 27.44
N GLY A 383 -1.96 33.37 27.73
CA GLY A 383 -2.36 31.96 27.71
C GLY A 383 -2.68 31.40 26.31
N SER A 384 -2.45 32.17 25.24
CA SER A 384 -2.61 31.74 23.84
C SER A 384 -1.75 30.52 23.49
N GLY A 385 -0.53 30.40 24.02
CA GLY A 385 0.33 29.23 23.86
C GLY A 385 -0.25 27.96 24.49
N LYS A 386 -0.89 28.06 25.67
CA LYS A 386 -1.60 26.93 26.31
C LYS A 386 -2.80 26.50 25.47
N ARG A 387 -3.52 27.48 24.88
CA ARG A 387 -4.62 27.23 23.94
C ARG A 387 -4.13 26.56 22.66
N THR A 388 -3.09 27.09 22.02
CA THR A 388 -2.50 26.54 20.79
C THR A 388 -2.00 25.11 20.99
N GLN A 389 -1.28 24.84 22.09
CA GLN A 389 -0.82 23.49 22.41
C GLN A 389 -2.01 22.55 22.66
N ARG A 390 -3.03 22.99 23.40
CA ARG A 390 -4.25 22.18 23.63
C ARG A 390 -5.01 21.91 22.35
N THR A 391 -5.16 22.90 21.48
CA THR A 391 -5.79 22.74 20.16
C THR A 391 -5.03 21.73 19.32
N MET A 392 -3.69 21.82 19.25
CA MET A 392 -2.88 20.85 18.51
C MET A 392 -3.05 19.42 19.02
N MET A 393 -3.10 19.25 20.36
CA MET A 393 -3.32 17.94 20.99
C MET A 393 -4.68 17.32 20.67
N ILE A 394 -5.71 18.15 20.44
CA ILE A 394 -7.07 17.68 20.15
C ILE A 394 -7.27 17.49 18.65
N VAL A 395 -6.78 18.42 17.83
CA VAL A 395 -7.03 18.45 16.39
C VAL A 395 -6.25 17.35 15.67
N MET A 396 -4.98 17.08 16.03
CA MET A 396 -4.17 16.11 15.30
C MET A 396 -4.76 14.68 15.32
N PRO A 397 -5.17 14.10 16.47
CA PRO A 397 -5.83 12.80 16.48
C PRO A 397 -7.13 12.76 15.66
N ILE A 398 -7.88 13.87 15.62
CA ILE A 398 -9.11 13.98 14.82
C ILE A 398 -8.75 13.97 13.33
N VAL A 399 -7.76 14.77 12.91
CA VAL A 399 -7.31 14.83 11.51
C VAL A 399 -6.82 13.46 11.04
N PHE A 400 -6.00 12.78 11.84
CA PHE A 400 -5.57 11.41 11.54
C PHE A 400 -6.72 10.40 11.58
N GLY A 401 -7.70 10.60 12.46
CA GLY A 401 -8.94 9.85 12.49
C GLY A 401 -9.72 9.99 11.20
N VAL A 402 -9.89 11.21 10.70
CA VAL A 402 -10.55 11.51 9.41
C VAL A 402 -9.77 10.88 8.26
N PHE A 403 -8.44 10.99 8.23
CA PHE A 403 -7.62 10.30 7.22
C PHE A 403 -7.79 8.78 7.22
N SER A 404 -8.05 8.18 8.38
CA SER A 404 -8.26 6.73 8.49
C SER A 404 -9.52 6.26 7.74
N PHE A 405 -10.48 7.14 7.43
CA PHE A 405 -11.64 6.81 6.58
C PHE A 405 -11.30 6.77 5.08
N PHE A 406 -10.21 7.43 4.67
CA PHE A 406 -9.86 7.60 3.25
C PHE A 406 -8.66 6.76 2.79
N TYR A 407 -7.81 6.31 3.71
CA TYR A 407 -6.60 5.55 3.37
C TYR A 407 -6.84 4.03 3.36
N SER A 408 -6.54 3.33 4.46
CA SER A 408 -6.76 1.89 4.55
C SER A 408 -6.87 1.43 6.00
N ALA A 409 -7.43 0.24 6.23
CA ALA A 409 -7.45 -0.37 7.55
C ALA A 409 -6.02 -0.65 8.06
N GLY A 410 -5.09 -0.99 7.17
CA GLY A 410 -3.68 -1.18 7.47
C GLY A 410 -3.02 0.09 8.02
N PHE A 411 -3.37 1.27 7.49
CA PHE A 411 -2.96 2.56 8.08
C PHE A 411 -3.49 2.71 9.52
N SER A 412 -4.74 2.33 9.77
CA SER A 412 -5.32 2.34 11.12
C SER A 412 -4.59 1.40 12.07
N ILE A 413 -4.23 0.19 11.62
CA ILE A 413 -3.43 -0.78 12.39
C ILE A 413 -2.07 -0.17 12.74
N TYR A 414 -1.38 0.40 11.75
CA TYR A 414 -0.12 1.11 11.96
C TYR A 414 -0.25 2.19 13.05
N MET A 415 -1.30 3.01 12.97
CA MET A 415 -1.53 4.09 13.92
C MET A 415 -1.78 3.58 15.34
N ILE A 416 -2.52 2.49 15.51
CA ILE A 416 -2.76 1.85 16.81
C ILE A 416 -1.44 1.34 17.39
N VAL A 417 -0.70 0.53 16.63
CA VAL A 417 0.56 -0.08 17.09
C VAL A 417 1.60 1.00 17.39
N SER A 418 1.71 2.01 16.53
CA SER A 418 2.58 3.19 16.69
C SER A 418 2.25 3.96 17.97
N SER A 419 0.96 4.14 18.27
CA SER A 419 0.49 4.82 19.48
C SER A 419 0.79 4.01 20.74
N LEU A 420 0.54 2.69 20.72
CA LEU A 420 0.87 1.78 21.83
C LEU A 420 2.38 1.76 22.11
N TYR A 421 3.19 1.67 21.06
CA TYR A 421 4.64 1.75 21.16
C TYR A 421 5.10 3.10 21.73
N SER A 422 4.48 4.20 21.30
CA SER A 422 4.77 5.54 21.80
C SER A 422 4.42 5.69 23.28
N ILE A 423 3.33 5.08 23.74
CA ILE A 423 2.97 5.02 25.17
C ILE A 423 4.06 4.28 25.94
N LEU A 424 4.40 3.06 25.51
CA LEU A 424 5.39 2.22 26.17
C LEU A 424 6.75 2.91 26.26
N SER A 425 7.26 3.42 25.14
CA SER A 425 8.53 4.14 25.07
C SER A 425 8.52 5.41 25.93
N THR A 426 7.42 6.17 25.96
CA THR A 426 7.29 7.35 26.82
C THR A 426 7.37 6.99 28.30
N LEU A 427 6.69 5.92 28.73
CA LEU A 427 6.73 5.47 30.11
C LEU A 427 8.15 5.05 30.52
N ILE A 428 8.84 4.30 29.66
CA ILE A 428 10.23 3.86 29.89
C ILE A 428 11.18 5.06 29.95
N ILE A 429 11.10 5.98 28.98
CA ILE A 429 11.98 7.15 28.90
C ILE A 429 11.77 8.06 30.10
N ASN A 430 10.52 8.34 30.48
CA ASN A 430 10.22 9.15 31.66
C ASN A 430 10.81 8.53 32.92
N LEU A 431 10.67 7.21 33.10
CA LEU A 431 11.24 6.48 34.23
C LEU A 431 12.77 6.59 34.29
N ILE A 432 13.47 6.48 33.16
CA ILE A 432 14.93 6.59 33.08
C ILE A 432 15.38 8.04 33.34
N VAL A 433 14.73 9.02 32.71
CA VAL A 433 15.12 10.43 32.79
C VAL A 433 14.87 10.99 34.18
N ASP A 434 13.71 10.70 34.79
CA ASP A 434 13.37 11.19 36.12
C ASP A 434 14.35 10.64 37.17
N ARG A 435 14.72 9.35 37.09
CA ARG A 435 15.75 8.75 37.95
C ARG A 435 17.12 9.43 37.80
N LYS A 436 17.53 9.77 36.57
CA LYS A 436 18.83 10.41 36.32
C LYS A 436 18.83 11.87 36.78
N PHE A 437 17.73 12.59 36.56
CA PHE A 437 17.60 13.99 36.98
C PHE A 437 17.54 14.16 38.49
N GLN A 438 16.84 13.29 39.22
CA GLN A 438 16.80 13.33 40.68
C GLN A 438 18.21 13.23 41.27
N LYS A 439 19.03 12.29 40.78
CA LYS A 439 20.43 12.16 41.19
C LYS A 439 21.27 13.42 40.95
N VAL A 440 21.08 14.09 39.80
CA VAL A 440 21.80 15.33 39.49
C VAL A 440 21.33 16.48 40.39
N GLN A 441 20.03 16.58 40.66
CA GLN A 441 19.49 17.60 41.58
C GLN A 441 19.98 17.39 43.02
N GLU A 442 20.01 16.14 43.49
CA GLU A 442 20.57 15.79 44.80
C GLU A 442 22.05 16.18 44.90
N GLN A 443 22.83 15.95 43.84
CA GLN A 443 24.23 16.39 43.76
C GLN A 443 24.34 17.93 43.77
N GLU A 444 23.55 18.65 42.97
CA GLU A 444 23.54 20.14 42.99
C GLU A 444 23.17 20.70 44.37
N ILE A 445 22.21 20.08 45.07
CA ILE A 445 21.79 20.47 46.42
C ILE A 445 22.90 20.16 47.43
N GLN A 446 23.54 18.99 47.35
CA GLN A 446 24.67 18.62 48.18
C GLN A 446 25.87 19.55 47.96
N ASP A 447 26.17 19.92 46.72
CA ASP A 447 27.26 20.84 46.40
C ASP A 447 26.99 22.25 46.94
N LYS A 448 25.75 22.75 46.81
CA LYS A 448 25.35 24.01 47.44
C LYS A 448 25.41 23.96 48.96
N TYR A 449 24.99 22.84 49.56
CA TYR A 449 25.10 22.64 51.01
C TYR A 449 26.57 22.63 51.45
N ASN A 450 27.40 21.87 50.75
CA ASN A 450 28.84 21.78 51.00
C ASN A 450 29.50 23.16 50.86
N GLN A 451 29.13 23.98 49.86
CA GLN A 451 29.62 25.36 49.68
C GLN A 451 29.27 26.31 50.82
N ARG A 452 28.17 26.06 51.55
CA ARG A 452 27.74 26.87 52.71
C ARG A 452 28.43 26.46 54.02
N ILE A 453 29.11 25.31 54.06
CA ILE A 453 29.87 24.88 55.23
C ILE A 453 31.23 25.61 55.24
N PRO A 454 31.59 26.33 56.31
CA PRO A 454 32.93 26.92 56.46
C PRO A 454 34.00 25.83 56.29
N GLN A 455 35.10 26.13 55.58
CA GLN A 455 36.16 25.14 55.28
C GLN A 455 36.68 24.36 56.52
N ALA A 456 36.62 24.97 57.70
CA ALA A 456 36.96 24.35 58.98
C ALA A 456 36.05 23.16 59.39
N ALA A 457 34.76 23.20 59.06
CA ALA A 457 33.80 22.14 59.38
C ALA A 457 33.79 21.01 58.34
N ARG A 458 34.30 21.24 57.11
CA ARG A 458 34.50 20.18 56.10
C ARG A 458 35.57 19.17 56.54
N LYS A 459 36.72 19.65 57.07
CA LYS A 459 37.79 18.79 57.60
C LYS A 459 37.32 17.90 58.76
N ALA A 460 36.44 18.40 59.63
CA ALA A 460 35.92 17.63 60.77
C ALA A 460 34.98 16.48 60.34
N ASN A 461 34.24 16.63 59.25
CA ASN A 461 33.33 15.60 58.74
C ASN A 461 34.04 14.51 57.92
N ASP A 462 35.10 14.85 57.17
CA ASP A 462 35.91 13.85 56.46
C ASP A 462 36.71 12.96 57.43
N VAL A 463 37.23 13.53 58.53
CA VAL A 463 37.89 12.77 59.60
C VAL A 463 36.93 11.78 60.27
N ARG A 464 35.62 12.08 60.33
CA ARG A 464 34.62 11.20 60.95
C ARG A 464 34.14 10.08 60.02
N LYS A 465 34.25 10.24 58.69
CA LYS A 465 33.88 9.21 57.70
C LYS A 465 35.00 8.21 57.39
N GLY A 466 36.26 8.56 57.64
CA GLY A 466 37.41 7.66 57.46
C GLY A 466 37.59 6.57 58.53
N GLY A 467 36.70 6.48 59.53
CA GLY A 467 36.87 5.67 60.74
C GLY A 467 36.06 4.37 60.83
N LYS A 468 35.58 3.81 59.71
CA LYS A 468 34.93 2.48 59.71
C LYS A 468 35.51 1.58 58.63
N THR A 469 36.69 1.05 58.93
CA THR A 469 37.19 -0.20 58.32
C THR A 469 38.17 -0.82 59.32
N LYS A 470 37.67 -1.77 60.09
CA LYS A 470 38.40 -2.93 60.60
C LYS A 470 37.43 -4.09 60.63
#